data_AF-A0A1M6HR45-F1
#
_entry.id   AF-A0A1M6HR45-F1
#
_cell.length_a   1.000
_cell.length_b   1.000
_cell.length_c   1.000
_cell.angle_alpha   90.00
_cell.angle_beta   90.00
_cell.angle_gamma   90.00
#
_symmetry.space_group_name_H-M   'P 1'
#
loop_
_entity.id
_entity.type
_entity.pdbx_description
1 polymer ?
#
loop_
_entity_poly.entity_id
_entity_poly.type
_entity_poly.pdbx_seq_one_letter_code
_entity_poly.pdbx_strand_id
1 'polypeptide(L)'
;MTKYYNLNGILGTEETENSVLCEWNNQFSIKSNDNTTEIDFKLIAITHKVAEKMFGSYQNLYNILITKSTIYSYAGVDAEIKISKTDFEKWINSENSEETNKLLFYYDFQNLVGSLQNLIQESRFIFCEFYKSLNENSFMLSENPINPNGMMFASGQLVTTIFSKVNHLFINLVSQLDFITKIANELENIPNDFKEYPKLKSNNILYGNLKKLQNIDFTNTVFEKTDDIKLIISLRNEIIHNASFENIPKVYQVFKDNKMIEKFIFIPDSTNGIFDSFKNRNRFFNNEIKLNELLPELVTEFWKKMEFTIDKLK
;
A
#
# COMPACT_ATOMS: atom_id res chain seq x y z
N MET A 1 -6.36 6.72 -27.61
CA MET A 1 -6.78 8.06 -27.18
C MET A 1 -6.29 8.24 -25.76
N THR A 2 -5.56 9.32 -25.47
CA THR A 2 -5.02 9.59 -24.13
C THR A 2 -6.13 10.20 -23.26
N LYS A 3 -6.26 9.74 -22.01
CA LYS A 3 -7.22 10.26 -21.03
C LYS A 3 -6.47 10.90 -19.86
N TYR A 4 -6.96 12.04 -19.39
CA TYR A 4 -6.41 12.72 -18.23
C TYR A 4 -7.45 12.74 -17.11
N TYR A 5 -7.07 12.25 -15.93
CA TYR A 5 -7.92 12.20 -14.76
C TYR A 5 -7.55 13.33 -13.81
N ASN A 6 -8.53 14.17 -13.49
CA ASN A 6 -8.29 15.44 -12.83
C ASN A 6 -8.76 15.44 -11.37
N LEU A 7 -8.18 16.35 -10.57
CA LEU A 7 -8.51 16.57 -9.16
C LEU A 7 -9.99 16.91 -8.98
N ASN A 8 -10.56 17.74 -9.85
CA ASN A 8 -11.98 18.10 -9.80
C ASN A 8 -12.92 16.95 -10.22
N GLY A 9 -12.40 15.76 -10.51
CA GLY A 9 -13.19 14.61 -10.90
C GLY A 9 -13.83 14.71 -12.29
N ILE A 10 -13.39 15.63 -13.16
CA ILE A 10 -13.90 15.73 -14.53
C ILE A 10 -12.85 15.19 -15.51
N LEU A 11 -13.22 14.22 -16.34
CA LEU A 11 -12.34 13.65 -17.36
C LEU A 11 -11.87 14.70 -18.37
N GLY A 12 -10.56 14.79 -18.58
CA GLY A 12 -9.92 15.67 -19.57
C GLY A 12 -9.40 14.93 -20.80
N THR A 13 -9.35 15.63 -21.92
CA THR A 13 -8.71 15.17 -23.17
C THR A 13 -7.29 15.69 -23.34
N GLU A 14 -6.89 16.67 -22.53
CA GLU A 14 -5.58 17.31 -22.53
C GLU A 14 -5.08 17.42 -21.09
N GLU A 15 -3.76 17.51 -20.92
CA GLU A 15 -3.14 17.67 -19.61
C GLU A 15 -3.37 19.08 -19.07
N THR A 16 -3.67 19.18 -17.77
CA THR A 16 -3.84 20.46 -17.07
C THR A 16 -3.08 20.45 -15.74
N GLU A 17 -3.06 21.58 -15.05
CA GLU A 17 -2.55 21.68 -13.67
C GLU A 17 -3.33 20.78 -12.70
N ASN A 18 -4.61 20.54 -12.98
CA ASN A 18 -5.46 19.67 -12.19
C ASN A 18 -5.30 18.18 -12.52
N SER A 19 -4.51 17.82 -13.53
CA SER A 19 -4.34 16.41 -13.92
C SER A 19 -3.49 15.66 -12.91
N VAL A 20 -4.01 14.56 -12.38
CA VAL A 20 -3.32 13.67 -11.43
C VAL A 20 -2.71 12.48 -12.17
N LEU A 21 -3.44 11.97 -13.16
CA LEU A 21 -3.08 10.76 -13.88
C LEU A 21 -3.30 10.94 -15.38
N CYS A 22 -2.49 10.23 -16.15
CA CYS A 22 -2.67 10.01 -17.57
C CYS A 22 -2.85 8.50 -17.83
N GLU A 23 -3.81 8.12 -18.67
CA GLU A 23 -3.94 6.75 -19.18
C GLU A 23 -3.73 6.73 -20.70
N TRP A 24 -2.81 5.87 -21.12
CA TRP A 24 -2.52 5.58 -22.52
C TRP A 24 -2.30 4.08 -22.68
N ASN A 25 -2.96 3.46 -23.67
CA ASN A 25 -2.93 2.01 -23.90
C ASN A 25 -3.22 1.16 -22.65
N ASN A 26 -4.21 1.56 -21.84
CA ASN A 26 -4.58 0.92 -20.57
C ASN A 26 -3.46 0.89 -19.52
N GLN A 27 -2.44 1.75 -19.66
CA GLN A 27 -1.38 1.94 -18.68
C GLN A 27 -1.54 3.32 -18.03
N PHE A 28 -1.38 3.36 -16.71
CA PHE A 28 -1.44 4.59 -15.93
C PHE A 28 -0.06 5.17 -15.68
N SER A 29 0.07 6.48 -15.88
CA SER A 29 1.17 7.31 -15.41
C SER A 29 0.62 8.31 -14.40
N ILE A 30 1.22 8.35 -13.21
CA ILE A 30 0.91 9.32 -12.16
C ILE A 30 1.78 10.55 -12.39
N LYS A 31 1.19 11.74 -12.36
CA LYS A 31 1.91 13.01 -12.62
C LYS A 31 2.79 13.43 -11.44
N SER A 32 2.35 13.20 -10.21
CA SER A 32 3.16 13.36 -9.00
C SER A 32 4.29 12.32 -8.97
N ASN A 33 5.37 12.59 -8.22
CA ASN A 33 6.58 11.75 -8.10
C ASN A 33 6.28 10.29 -7.69
N ASP A 34 5.82 9.45 -8.63
CA ASP A 34 5.62 8.03 -8.48
C ASP A 34 6.98 7.32 -8.47
N ASN A 35 7.40 6.93 -7.28
CA ASN A 35 8.65 6.25 -7.02
C ASN A 35 8.45 4.75 -6.74
N THR A 36 7.26 4.19 -7.02
CA THR A 36 6.96 2.79 -6.69
C THR A 36 7.88 1.79 -7.41
N THR A 37 8.29 2.08 -8.64
CA THR A 37 9.27 1.28 -9.38
C THR A 37 10.66 1.34 -8.73
N GLU A 38 11.08 2.52 -8.25
CA GLU A 38 12.35 2.66 -7.54
C GLU A 38 12.33 1.90 -6.22
N ILE A 39 11.21 1.97 -5.48
CA ILE A 39 11.01 1.18 -4.25
C ILE A 39 11.19 -0.32 -4.54
N ASP A 40 10.62 -0.82 -5.64
CA ASP A 40 10.72 -2.22 -6.04
C ASP A 40 12.19 -2.65 -6.21
N PHE A 41 12.98 -1.88 -6.97
CA PHE A 41 14.41 -2.15 -7.14
C PHE A 41 15.19 -2.08 -5.82
N LYS A 42 14.85 -1.13 -4.95
CA LYS A 42 15.51 -0.98 -3.64
C LYS A 42 15.19 -2.15 -2.70
N LEU A 43 13.98 -2.71 -2.77
CA LEU A 43 13.60 -3.90 -2.02
C LEU A 43 14.34 -5.15 -2.51
N ILE A 44 14.53 -5.30 -3.83
CA ILE A 44 15.39 -6.35 -4.40
C ILE A 44 16.84 -6.21 -3.90
N ALA A 45 17.36 -4.97 -3.82
CA ALA A 45 18.70 -4.75 -3.29
C ALA A 45 18.83 -5.19 -1.81
N ILE A 46 17.77 -5.08 -1.00
CA ILE A 46 17.76 -5.58 0.38
C ILE A 46 17.90 -7.11 0.41
N THR A 47 17.16 -7.84 -0.45
CA THR A 47 17.28 -9.31 -0.49
C THR A 47 18.68 -9.74 -0.92
N HIS A 48 19.31 -9.02 -1.85
CA HIS A 48 20.70 -9.28 -2.24
C HIS A 48 21.66 -9.12 -1.05
N LYS A 49 21.49 -8.10 -0.21
CA LYS A 49 22.32 -7.94 1.01
C LYS A 49 22.15 -9.09 2.00
N VAL A 50 20.93 -9.57 2.18
CA VAL A 50 20.68 -10.75 3.01
C VAL A 50 21.35 -11.99 2.41
N ALA A 51 21.28 -12.15 1.09
CA ALA A 51 21.98 -13.22 0.39
C ALA A 51 23.51 -13.14 0.58
N GLU A 52 24.10 -11.95 0.44
CA GLU A 52 25.54 -11.73 0.68
C GLU A 52 25.92 -12.09 2.12
N LYS A 53 25.12 -11.69 3.11
CA LYS A 53 25.38 -12.01 4.52
C LYS A 53 25.29 -13.51 4.81
N MET A 54 24.36 -14.22 4.17
CA MET A 54 24.10 -15.64 4.46
C MET A 54 24.97 -16.62 3.63
N PHE A 55 25.27 -16.26 2.38
CA PHE A 55 25.93 -17.12 1.40
C PHE A 55 27.29 -16.57 0.92
N GLY A 56 27.75 -15.44 1.49
CA GLY A 56 29.02 -14.77 1.17
C GLY A 56 28.98 -13.95 -0.11
N SER A 57 28.12 -14.30 -1.06
CA SER A 57 27.78 -13.48 -2.22
C SER A 57 26.43 -13.89 -2.80
N TYR A 58 25.78 -12.97 -3.49
CA TYR A 58 24.56 -13.27 -4.25
C TYR A 58 24.80 -14.28 -5.40
N GLN A 59 25.99 -14.27 -6.01
CA GLN A 59 26.34 -15.27 -7.04
C GLN A 59 26.44 -16.69 -6.45
N ASN A 60 26.94 -16.83 -5.21
CA ASN A 60 26.99 -18.13 -4.53
C ASN A 60 25.59 -18.69 -4.30
N LEU A 61 24.63 -17.85 -3.89
CA LEU A 61 23.23 -18.26 -3.79
C LEU A 61 22.74 -18.82 -5.12
N TYR A 62 22.97 -18.13 -6.24
CA TYR A 62 22.56 -18.64 -7.55
C TYR A 62 23.24 -19.93 -7.96
N ASN A 63 24.53 -20.08 -7.69
CA ASN A 63 25.26 -21.31 -7.98
C ASN A 63 24.65 -22.51 -7.21
N ILE A 64 24.24 -22.30 -5.95
CA ILE A 64 23.52 -23.31 -5.16
C ILE A 64 22.17 -23.61 -5.80
N LEU A 65 21.38 -22.58 -6.12
CA LEU A 65 20.03 -22.73 -6.65
C LEU A 65 19.96 -23.50 -7.97
N ILE A 66 20.96 -23.39 -8.85
CA ILE A 66 21.02 -24.15 -10.12
C ILE A 66 20.97 -25.67 -9.87
N THR A 67 21.44 -26.12 -8.72
CA THR A 67 21.49 -27.55 -8.37
C THR A 67 20.32 -28.02 -7.50
N LYS A 68 19.46 -27.09 -7.05
CA LYS A 68 18.39 -27.37 -6.10
C LYS A 68 17.03 -27.38 -6.77
N SER A 69 16.13 -28.21 -6.23
CA SER A 69 14.73 -28.21 -6.62
C SER A 69 14.04 -26.91 -6.20
N THR A 70 12.96 -26.55 -6.88
CA THR A 70 12.14 -25.39 -6.54
C THR A 70 11.38 -25.56 -5.22
N ILE A 71 11.37 -26.77 -4.64
CA ILE A 71 10.79 -27.04 -3.31
C ILE A 71 11.37 -26.14 -2.22
N TYR A 72 12.66 -25.78 -2.30
CA TYR A 72 13.32 -24.91 -1.33
C TYR A 72 12.80 -23.46 -1.36
N SER A 73 12.21 -23.04 -2.48
CA SER A 73 11.74 -21.67 -2.69
C SER A 73 10.24 -21.52 -2.42
N TYR A 74 9.46 -22.54 -2.79
CA TYR A 74 8.01 -22.40 -2.93
C TYR A 74 7.19 -23.31 -2.01
N ALA A 75 7.78 -24.33 -1.41
CA ALA A 75 7.05 -25.25 -0.54
C ALA A 75 6.42 -24.53 0.67
N GLY A 76 5.10 -24.61 0.80
CA GLY A 76 4.37 -23.96 1.90
C GLY A 76 4.24 -22.44 1.79
N VAL A 77 4.72 -21.86 0.69
CA VAL A 77 4.72 -20.42 0.40
C VAL A 77 3.83 -20.12 -0.80
N ASP A 78 3.99 -20.90 -1.86
CA ASP A 78 3.38 -20.66 -3.15
C ASP A 78 2.50 -21.86 -3.56
N ALA A 79 1.44 -21.57 -4.32
CA ALA A 79 0.52 -22.58 -4.81
C ALA A 79 1.16 -23.52 -5.85
N GLU A 80 2.29 -23.17 -6.47
CA GLU A 80 2.97 -24.01 -7.45
C GLU A 80 3.50 -25.33 -6.86
N ILE A 81 3.81 -25.38 -5.56
CA ILE A 81 4.24 -26.61 -4.88
C ILE A 81 3.13 -27.13 -3.97
N LYS A 82 2.45 -28.19 -4.43
CA LYS A 82 1.41 -28.88 -3.65
C LYS A 82 2.05 -29.81 -2.63
N ILE A 83 2.29 -29.32 -1.42
CA ILE A 83 2.81 -30.11 -0.31
C ILE A 83 1.96 -29.88 0.96
N SER A 84 1.71 -30.95 1.71
CA SER A 84 1.04 -30.84 3.01
C SER A 84 2.04 -30.41 4.09
N LYS A 85 1.57 -29.79 5.17
CA LYS A 85 2.42 -29.47 6.33
C LYS A 85 3.18 -30.71 6.84
N THR A 86 2.48 -31.83 6.98
CA THR A 86 3.05 -33.09 7.48
C THR A 86 4.16 -33.62 6.57
N ASP A 87 4.00 -33.50 5.25
CA ASP A 87 5.01 -33.98 4.30
C ASP A 87 6.20 -33.01 4.19
N PHE A 88 5.96 -31.70 4.33
CA PHE A 88 7.03 -30.72 4.45
C PHE A 88 7.88 -30.97 5.69
N GLU A 89 7.26 -31.25 6.84
CA GLU A 89 7.96 -31.59 8.09
C GLU A 89 8.80 -32.87 7.95
N LYS A 90 8.31 -33.89 7.23
CA LYS A 90 9.12 -35.09 6.93
C LYS A 90 10.30 -34.75 6.03
N TRP A 91 10.08 -33.95 4.98
CA TRP A 91 11.11 -33.57 4.03
C TRP A 91 12.24 -32.78 4.70
N ILE A 92 11.92 -31.75 5.48
CA ILE A 92 12.94 -30.93 6.16
C ILE A 92 13.75 -31.76 7.16
N ASN A 93 13.13 -32.71 7.87
CA ASN A 93 13.83 -33.60 8.78
C ASN A 93 14.80 -34.56 8.04
N SER A 94 14.49 -34.92 6.79
CA SER A 94 15.36 -35.79 5.98
C SER A 94 16.52 -35.04 5.32
N GLU A 95 16.32 -33.78 4.92
CA GLU A 95 17.28 -32.95 4.18
C GLU A 95 18.06 -31.99 5.10
N ASN A 96 17.82 -32.06 6.43
CA ASN A 96 18.27 -31.07 7.43
C ASN A 96 19.78 -30.82 7.34
N SER A 97 20.13 -29.74 6.65
CA SER A 97 21.49 -29.27 6.46
C SER A 97 21.53 -27.76 6.65
N GLU A 98 22.69 -27.23 7.02
CA GLU A 98 22.86 -25.78 7.20
C GLU A 98 22.49 -25.00 5.93
N GLU A 99 22.83 -25.55 4.76
CA GLU A 99 22.48 -24.96 3.46
C GLU A 99 20.96 -24.95 3.24
N THR A 100 20.28 -26.06 3.51
CA THR A 100 18.81 -26.17 3.41
C THR A 100 18.13 -25.14 4.30
N ASN A 101 18.56 -25.05 5.56
CA ASN A 101 17.97 -24.15 6.55
C ASN A 101 18.21 -22.67 6.19
N LYS A 102 19.39 -22.34 5.64
CA LYS A 102 19.68 -21.00 5.09
C LYS A 102 18.79 -20.67 3.91
N LEU A 103 18.63 -21.59 2.95
CA LEU A 103 17.79 -21.36 1.77
C LEU A 103 16.33 -21.11 2.18
N LEU A 104 15.77 -21.93 3.06
CA LEU A 104 14.40 -21.76 3.53
C LEU A 104 14.20 -20.42 4.24
N PHE A 105 15.10 -20.06 5.16
CA PHE A 105 15.02 -18.76 5.84
C PHE A 105 15.16 -17.57 4.87
N TYR A 106 16.06 -17.70 3.88
CA TYR A 106 16.22 -16.66 2.86
C TYR A 106 14.93 -16.45 2.06
N TYR A 107 14.26 -17.53 1.65
CA TYR A 107 12.99 -17.42 0.93
C TYR A 107 11.86 -16.93 1.82
N ASP A 108 11.80 -17.32 3.09
CA ASP A 108 10.90 -16.72 4.09
C ASP A 108 11.05 -15.19 4.16
N PHE A 109 12.30 -14.70 4.22
CA PHE A 109 12.59 -13.27 4.18
C PHE A 109 12.22 -12.64 2.83
N GLN A 110 12.54 -13.31 1.71
CA GLN A 110 12.17 -12.83 0.38
C GLN A 110 10.66 -12.72 0.21
N ASN A 111 9.87 -13.63 0.77
CA ASN A 111 8.41 -13.58 0.75
C ASN A 111 7.86 -12.39 1.53
N LEU A 112 8.51 -12.03 2.64
CA LEU A 112 8.18 -10.83 3.40
C LEU A 112 8.39 -9.57 2.56
N VAL A 113 9.51 -9.50 1.83
CA VAL A 113 9.81 -8.41 0.89
C VAL A 113 8.82 -8.40 -0.28
N GLY A 114 8.56 -9.55 -0.89
CA GLY A 114 7.60 -9.70 -1.99
C GLY A 114 6.18 -9.30 -1.61
N SER A 115 5.77 -9.57 -0.37
CA SER A 115 4.48 -9.10 0.16
C SER A 115 4.40 -7.58 0.20
N LEU A 116 5.48 -6.89 0.61
CA LEU A 116 5.53 -5.43 0.56
C LEU A 116 5.50 -4.89 -0.87
N GLN A 117 6.25 -5.51 -1.80
CA GLN A 117 6.23 -5.14 -3.23
C GLN A 117 4.81 -5.25 -3.81
N ASN A 118 4.12 -6.36 -3.55
CA ASN A 118 2.75 -6.59 -3.99
C ASN A 118 1.79 -5.54 -3.42
N LEU A 119 1.88 -5.23 -2.13
CA LEU A 119 1.04 -4.21 -1.50
C LEU A 119 1.26 -2.82 -2.13
N ILE A 120 2.51 -2.44 -2.42
CA ILE A 120 2.83 -1.17 -3.07
C ILE A 120 2.21 -1.11 -4.47
N GLN A 121 2.42 -2.12 -5.31
CA GLN A 121 1.85 -2.17 -6.66
C GLN A 121 0.31 -2.18 -6.64
N GLU A 122 -0.28 -2.91 -5.71
CA GLU A 122 -1.72 -2.94 -5.52
C GLU A 122 -2.26 -1.55 -5.10
N SER A 123 -1.63 -0.89 -4.12
CA SER A 123 -2.03 0.45 -3.68
C SER A 123 -1.92 1.47 -4.82
N ARG A 124 -0.89 1.38 -5.65
CA ARG A 124 -0.72 2.18 -6.86
C ARG A 124 -1.85 1.98 -7.86
N PHE A 125 -2.20 0.72 -8.13
CA PHE A 125 -3.29 0.39 -9.03
C PHE A 125 -4.64 0.89 -8.50
N ILE A 126 -4.93 0.69 -7.21
CA ILE A 126 -6.16 1.15 -6.57
C ILE A 126 -6.28 2.68 -6.61
N PHE A 127 -5.18 3.39 -6.35
CA PHE A 127 -5.11 4.84 -6.47
C PHE A 127 -5.48 5.31 -7.88
N CYS A 128 -4.94 4.66 -8.92
CA CYS A 128 -5.28 4.98 -10.30
C CYS A 128 -6.75 4.69 -10.62
N GLU A 129 -7.23 3.53 -10.19
CA GLU A 129 -8.60 3.08 -10.38
C GLU A 129 -9.64 3.96 -9.66
N PHE A 130 -9.28 4.55 -8.52
CA PHE A 130 -10.11 5.53 -7.82
C PHE A 130 -10.37 6.75 -8.72
N TYR A 131 -9.32 7.39 -9.22
CA TYR A 131 -9.45 8.57 -10.08
C TYR A 131 -10.16 8.26 -11.38
N LYS A 132 -9.85 7.12 -12.01
CA LYS A 132 -10.59 6.65 -13.20
C LYS A 132 -12.09 6.55 -12.92
N SER A 133 -12.44 5.85 -11.84
CA SER A 133 -13.85 5.67 -11.46
C SER A 133 -14.54 7.01 -11.14
N LEU A 134 -13.86 7.89 -10.40
CA LEU A 134 -14.39 9.20 -10.06
C LEU A 134 -14.60 10.08 -11.30
N ASN A 135 -13.69 10.03 -12.28
CA ASN A 135 -13.69 10.91 -13.43
C ASN A 135 -14.61 10.46 -14.56
N GLU A 136 -14.63 9.16 -14.88
CA GLU A 136 -15.40 8.62 -16.01
C GLU A 136 -16.90 8.50 -15.73
N ASN A 137 -17.28 8.29 -14.46
CA ASN A 137 -18.69 8.09 -14.12
C ASN A 137 -19.40 9.44 -13.91
N SER A 138 -20.61 9.58 -14.47
CA SER A 138 -21.45 10.76 -14.21
C SER A 138 -22.10 10.72 -12.83
N PHE A 139 -22.43 9.53 -12.32
CA PHE A 139 -23.26 9.30 -11.12
C PHE A 139 -24.64 10.00 -11.16
N MET A 140 -25.11 10.43 -12.33
CA MET A 140 -26.44 11.01 -12.51
C MET A 140 -27.46 9.91 -12.83
N LEU A 141 -28.68 10.06 -12.30
CA LEU A 141 -29.82 9.18 -12.61
C LEU A 141 -30.60 9.63 -13.86
N SER A 142 -30.41 10.87 -14.28
CA SER A 142 -31.07 11.51 -15.43
C SER A 142 -30.06 12.31 -16.25
N GLU A 143 -30.41 12.62 -17.50
CA GLU A 143 -29.55 13.42 -18.39
C GLU A 143 -29.32 14.84 -17.86
N ASN A 144 -30.32 15.43 -17.21
CA ASN A 144 -30.23 16.76 -16.61
C ASN A 144 -30.19 16.68 -15.07
N PRO A 145 -29.38 17.52 -14.40
CA PRO A 145 -29.43 17.68 -12.95
C PRO A 145 -30.76 18.26 -12.48
N ILE A 146 -31.17 17.88 -11.27
CA ILE A 146 -32.35 18.44 -10.60
C ILE A 146 -32.08 19.91 -10.22
N ASN A 147 -30.85 20.22 -9.81
CA ASN A 147 -30.41 21.59 -9.53
C ASN A 147 -29.30 21.99 -10.51
N PRO A 148 -29.60 22.82 -11.53
CA PRO A 148 -28.62 23.18 -12.58
C PRO A 148 -27.53 24.13 -12.11
N ASN A 149 -27.68 24.75 -10.93
CA ASN A 149 -26.74 25.70 -10.33
C ASN A 149 -26.56 25.39 -8.83
N GLY A 150 -26.14 24.18 -8.51
CA GLY A 150 -25.96 23.78 -7.11
C GLY A 150 -25.24 22.45 -6.94
N MET A 151 -25.22 21.99 -5.69
CA MET A 151 -24.58 20.74 -5.29
C MET A 151 -25.63 19.65 -5.13
N MET A 152 -25.33 18.47 -5.67
CA MET A 152 -26.08 17.23 -5.48
C MET A 152 -25.13 16.16 -4.93
N PHE A 153 -25.68 15.04 -4.46
CA PHE A 153 -24.86 13.87 -4.15
C PHE A 153 -25.49 12.61 -4.74
N ALA A 154 -24.62 11.66 -5.09
CA ALA A 154 -25.00 10.33 -5.50
C ALA A 154 -24.67 9.31 -4.40
N SER A 155 -25.44 8.23 -4.37
CA SER A 155 -25.15 7.02 -3.59
C SER A 155 -25.64 5.81 -4.37
N GLY A 156 -25.30 4.60 -3.93
CA GLY A 156 -25.61 3.34 -4.63
C GLY A 156 -24.36 2.65 -5.17
N GLN A 157 -24.55 1.67 -6.07
CA GLN A 157 -23.52 0.70 -6.44
C GLN A 157 -22.19 1.33 -6.88
N LEU A 158 -22.22 2.30 -7.80
CA LEU A 158 -21.00 2.96 -8.30
C LEU A 158 -20.22 3.66 -7.17
N VAL A 159 -20.95 4.35 -6.28
CA VAL A 159 -20.36 5.04 -5.13
C VAL A 159 -19.82 4.04 -4.12
N THR A 160 -20.54 2.96 -3.84
CA THR A 160 -20.07 1.86 -2.98
C THR A 160 -18.80 1.22 -3.52
N THR A 161 -18.69 1.01 -4.84
CA THR A 161 -17.47 0.48 -5.47
C THR A 161 -16.29 1.43 -5.28
N ILE A 162 -16.50 2.74 -5.43
CA ILE A 162 -15.43 3.74 -5.21
C ILE A 162 -14.99 3.74 -3.74
N PHE A 163 -15.92 3.76 -2.80
CA PHE A 163 -15.60 3.71 -1.37
C PHE A 163 -14.89 2.40 -1.00
N SER A 164 -15.26 1.27 -1.61
CA SER A 164 -14.55 0.01 -1.42
C SER A 164 -13.08 0.11 -1.86
N LYS A 165 -12.81 0.71 -3.03
CA LYS A 165 -11.45 0.98 -3.51
C LYS A 165 -10.67 1.87 -2.53
N VAL A 166 -11.25 2.99 -2.10
CA VAL A 166 -10.61 3.92 -1.15
C VAL A 166 -10.36 3.25 0.21
N ASN A 167 -11.33 2.51 0.72
CA ASN A 167 -11.19 1.81 2.00
C ASN A 167 -10.05 0.79 1.94
N HIS A 168 -10.01 0.02 0.85
CA HIS A 168 -8.96 -0.95 0.61
C HIS A 168 -7.58 -0.29 0.45
N LEU A 169 -7.51 0.88 -0.21
CA LEU A 169 -6.27 1.66 -0.31
C LEU A 169 -5.68 1.97 1.07
N PHE A 170 -6.46 2.52 2.00
CA PHE A 170 -5.95 2.86 3.33
C PHE A 170 -5.61 1.63 4.18
N ILE A 171 -6.37 0.53 4.05
CA ILE A 171 -6.03 -0.75 4.68
C ILE A 171 -4.68 -1.26 4.16
N ASN A 172 -4.48 -1.20 2.85
CA ASN A 172 -3.25 -1.63 2.19
C ASN A 172 -2.06 -0.76 2.62
N LEU A 173 -2.17 0.57 2.61
CA LEU A 173 -1.10 1.48 3.04
C LEU A 173 -0.63 1.20 4.48
N VAL A 174 -1.55 0.98 5.42
CA VAL A 174 -1.16 0.61 6.79
C VAL A 174 -0.57 -0.81 6.87
N SER A 175 -1.00 -1.73 6.00
CA SER A 175 -0.37 -3.06 5.91
C SER A 175 1.08 -2.94 5.44
N GLN A 176 1.40 -2.02 4.53
CA GLN A 176 2.78 -1.76 4.12
C GLN A 176 3.66 -1.33 5.31
N LEU A 177 3.11 -0.53 6.24
CA LEU A 177 3.79 -0.16 7.49
C LEU A 177 4.13 -1.37 8.35
N ASP A 178 3.24 -2.36 8.44
CA ASP A 178 3.52 -3.60 9.18
C ASP A 178 4.65 -4.39 8.52
N PHE A 179 4.62 -4.56 7.19
CA PHE A 179 5.64 -5.32 6.47
C PHE A 179 7.02 -4.66 6.51
N ILE A 180 7.13 -3.34 6.32
CA ILE A 180 8.43 -2.67 6.42
C ILE A 180 9.00 -2.73 7.84
N THR A 181 8.15 -2.70 8.88
CA THR A 181 8.58 -2.90 10.27
C THR A 181 9.11 -4.32 10.50
N LYS A 182 8.45 -5.33 9.92
CA LYS A 182 8.92 -6.73 9.96
C LYS A 182 10.27 -6.88 9.27
N ILE A 183 10.43 -6.30 8.08
CA ILE A 183 11.69 -6.33 7.31
C ILE A 183 12.81 -5.69 8.13
N ALA A 184 12.59 -4.48 8.65
CA ALA A 184 13.56 -3.79 9.50
C ALA A 184 13.99 -4.64 10.71
N ASN A 185 13.02 -5.22 11.42
CA ASN A 185 13.29 -6.08 12.57
C ASN A 185 14.08 -7.34 12.18
N GLU A 186 13.77 -7.96 11.04
CA GLU A 186 14.47 -9.17 10.61
C GLU A 186 15.93 -8.87 10.21
N LEU A 187 16.17 -7.73 9.54
CA LEU A 187 17.52 -7.29 9.17
C LEU A 187 18.42 -7.06 10.41
N GLU A 188 17.88 -6.48 11.48
CA GLU A 188 18.59 -6.32 12.76
C GLU A 188 18.89 -7.66 13.45
N ASN A 189 18.12 -8.70 13.16
CA ASN A 189 18.09 -9.94 13.95
C ASN A 189 18.36 -11.22 13.14
N ILE A 190 18.96 -11.11 11.95
CA ILE A 190 19.32 -12.24 11.08
C ILE A 190 20.04 -13.33 11.90
N PRO A 191 19.60 -14.60 11.83
CA PRO A 191 20.25 -15.70 12.54
C PRO A 191 21.73 -15.86 12.16
N ASN A 192 22.56 -16.21 13.16
CA ASN A 192 23.98 -16.51 12.95
C ASN A 192 24.26 -18.03 12.90
N ASP A 193 23.30 -18.86 13.29
CA ASP A 193 23.40 -20.33 13.30
C ASP A 193 22.18 -20.91 12.56
N PHE A 194 22.44 -21.86 11.66
CA PHE A 194 21.46 -22.53 10.81
C PHE A 194 21.53 -24.06 10.93
N LYS A 195 22.03 -24.59 12.05
CA LYS A 195 21.92 -26.04 12.36
C LYS A 195 20.50 -26.58 12.31
N GLU A 196 19.52 -25.72 12.61
CA GLU A 196 18.09 -25.98 12.48
C GLU A 196 17.45 -24.87 11.66
N TYR A 197 16.31 -25.16 11.04
CA TYR A 197 15.52 -24.19 10.29
C TYR A 197 14.95 -23.10 11.24
N PRO A 198 15.45 -21.85 11.18
CA PRO A 198 15.04 -20.83 12.15
C PRO A 198 13.70 -20.19 11.77
N LYS A 199 12.91 -19.83 12.79
CA LYS A 199 11.70 -19.02 12.60
C LYS A 199 12.06 -17.54 12.41
N LEU A 200 11.33 -16.86 11.52
CA LEU A 200 11.36 -15.39 11.43
C LEU A 200 11.01 -14.77 12.79
N LYS A 201 11.88 -13.87 13.27
CA LYS A 201 11.66 -13.15 14.55
C LYS A 201 10.60 -12.05 14.39
N SER A 202 10.32 -11.65 13.17
CA SER A 202 9.34 -10.63 12.81
C SER A 202 7.87 -11.09 12.78
N ASN A 203 7.56 -12.39 12.95
CA ASN A 203 6.19 -12.92 12.80
C ASN A 203 5.11 -12.19 13.64
N ASN A 204 5.45 -11.77 14.86
CA ASN A 204 4.54 -11.06 15.78
C ASN A 204 4.87 -9.56 15.90
N ILE A 205 5.61 -9.01 14.93
CA ILE A 205 5.97 -7.60 14.87
C ILE A 205 5.00 -6.88 13.94
N LEU A 206 4.39 -5.82 14.46
CA LEU A 206 3.54 -4.89 13.73
C LEU A 206 4.13 -3.49 13.84
N TYR A 207 3.60 -2.53 13.07
CA TYR A 207 3.99 -1.12 13.14
C TYR A 207 3.78 -0.50 14.53
N GLY A 208 2.91 -1.06 15.37
CA GLY A 208 2.81 -0.65 16.78
C GLY A 208 4.08 -0.95 17.62
N ASN A 209 4.96 -1.82 17.12
CA ASN A 209 6.14 -2.31 17.83
C ASN A 209 7.45 -1.60 17.46
N LEU A 210 7.39 -0.43 16.80
CA LEU A 210 8.58 0.33 16.37
C LEU A 210 9.64 0.55 17.46
N LYS A 211 9.23 0.64 18.73
CA LYS A 211 10.15 0.79 19.87
C LYS A 211 11.14 -0.38 20.03
N LYS A 212 10.91 -1.50 19.35
CA LYS A 212 11.82 -2.66 19.34
C LYS A 212 12.95 -2.52 18.33
N LEU A 213 12.81 -1.65 17.32
CA LEU A 213 13.86 -1.36 16.36
C LEU A 213 14.91 -0.47 17.05
N GLN A 214 16.19 -0.80 16.86
CA GLN A 214 17.29 -0.11 17.56
C GLN A 214 18.27 0.58 16.62
N ASN A 215 18.40 0.11 15.38
CA ASN A 215 19.51 0.45 14.50
C ASN A 215 19.09 1.35 13.32
N ILE A 216 17.89 1.94 13.38
CA ILE A 216 17.38 2.83 12.34
C ILE A 216 17.00 4.20 12.91
N ASP A 217 17.49 5.25 12.27
CA ASP A 217 17.05 6.62 12.51
C ASP A 217 15.70 6.86 11.83
N PHE A 218 14.68 7.21 12.61
CA PHE A 218 13.32 7.42 12.12
C PHE A 218 13.14 8.72 11.34
N THR A 219 14.07 9.66 11.39
CA THR A 219 13.95 10.97 10.71
C THR A 219 13.63 10.79 9.22
N ASN A 220 12.59 11.46 8.70
CA ASN A 220 12.12 11.37 7.30
C ASN A 220 11.68 9.98 6.81
N THR A 221 11.45 9.02 7.70
CA THR A 221 10.96 7.67 7.34
C THR A 221 9.46 7.54 7.55
N VAL A 222 8.88 6.39 7.17
CA VAL A 222 7.50 6.04 7.56
C VAL A 222 7.37 5.70 9.05
N PHE A 223 8.48 5.54 9.77
CA PHE A 223 8.49 5.36 11.23
C PHE A 223 8.38 6.67 11.99
N GLU A 224 8.57 7.81 11.30
CA GLU A 224 8.28 9.13 11.83
C GLU A 224 6.77 9.36 11.90
N LYS A 225 6.25 9.66 13.09
CA LYS A 225 4.83 9.93 13.33
C LYS A 225 4.43 11.33 12.87
N THR A 226 4.56 11.57 11.57
CA THR A 226 4.02 12.77 10.90
C THR A 226 2.50 12.73 10.86
N ASP A 227 1.88 13.88 10.60
CA ASP A 227 0.42 14.00 10.61
C ASP A 227 -0.21 13.22 9.44
N ASP A 228 0.46 13.12 8.29
CA ASP A 228 0.04 12.29 7.16
C ASP A 228 -0.03 10.81 7.51
N ILE A 229 1.03 10.28 8.16
CA ILE A 229 1.06 8.89 8.62
C ILE A 229 -0.04 8.64 9.65
N LYS A 230 -0.24 9.57 10.59
CA LYS A 230 -1.34 9.47 11.56
C LYS A 230 -2.70 9.51 10.87
N LEU A 231 -2.88 10.34 9.85
CA LEU A 231 -4.14 10.46 9.12
C LEU A 231 -4.46 9.15 8.38
N ILE A 232 -3.48 8.56 7.69
CA ILE A 232 -3.62 7.24 7.04
C ILE A 232 -4.02 6.18 8.06
N ILE A 233 -3.38 6.16 9.23
CA ILE A 233 -3.71 5.22 10.31
C ILE A 233 -5.12 5.49 10.86
N SER A 234 -5.49 6.75 11.07
CA SER A 234 -6.82 7.16 11.56
C SER A 234 -7.93 6.75 10.59
N LEU A 235 -7.74 7.00 9.29
CA LEU A 235 -8.65 6.56 8.22
C LEU A 235 -8.81 5.05 8.24
N ARG A 236 -7.69 4.30 8.26
CA ARG A 236 -7.72 2.84 8.33
C ARG A 236 -8.48 2.35 9.57
N ASN A 237 -8.19 2.91 10.74
CA ASN A 237 -8.84 2.48 11.99
C ASN A 237 -10.34 2.72 11.93
N GLU A 238 -10.78 3.87 11.42
CA GLU A 238 -12.20 4.17 11.22
C GLU A 238 -12.85 3.18 10.24
N ILE A 239 -12.18 2.84 9.14
CA ILE A 239 -12.67 1.83 8.19
C ILE A 239 -12.82 0.46 8.85
N ILE A 240 -11.84 0.03 9.65
CA ILE A 240 -11.87 -1.29 10.30
C ILE A 240 -12.91 -1.36 11.42
N HIS A 241 -13.03 -0.30 12.23
CA HIS A 241 -13.91 -0.31 13.40
C HIS A 241 -15.35 0.13 13.09
N ASN A 242 -15.53 1.00 12.10
CA ASN A 242 -16.81 1.62 11.76
C ASN A 242 -17.21 1.42 10.28
N ALA A 243 -16.60 0.44 9.61
CA ALA A 243 -16.82 0.00 8.22
C ALA A 243 -16.46 1.01 7.10
N SER A 244 -16.43 2.31 7.41
CA SER A 244 -16.17 3.40 6.46
C SER A 244 -15.92 4.70 7.23
N PHE A 245 -15.16 5.63 6.63
CA PHE A 245 -14.97 6.99 7.17
C PHE A 245 -16.18 7.92 6.95
N GLU A 246 -17.20 7.43 6.25
CA GLU A 246 -18.49 8.08 6.04
C GLU A 246 -19.62 7.09 6.32
N ASN A 247 -20.70 7.54 6.96
CA ASN A 247 -21.83 6.68 7.34
C ASN A 247 -22.62 6.19 6.14
N ILE A 248 -22.84 7.09 5.18
CA ILE A 248 -23.52 6.80 3.92
C ILE A 248 -22.59 7.26 2.81
N PRO A 249 -21.93 6.33 2.09
CA PRO A 249 -21.07 6.66 0.96
C PRO A 249 -21.74 7.64 -0.01
N LYS A 250 -21.07 8.77 -0.26
CA LYS A 250 -21.55 9.85 -1.12
C LYS A 250 -20.44 10.36 -2.01
N VAL A 251 -20.77 10.58 -3.28
CA VAL A 251 -19.99 11.42 -4.18
C VAL A 251 -20.80 12.69 -4.42
N TYR A 252 -20.24 13.84 -4.07
CA TYR A 252 -20.84 15.14 -4.33
C TYR A 252 -20.55 15.55 -5.77
N GLN A 253 -21.50 16.24 -6.37
CA GLN A 253 -21.46 16.75 -7.75
C GLN A 253 -21.84 18.23 -7.71
N VAL A 254 -21.02 19.08 -8.33
CA VAL A 254 -21.30 20.52 -8.45
C VAL A 254 -21.69 20.84 -9.88
N PHE A 255 -22.83 21.52 -10.02
CA PHE A 255 -23.36 21.96 -11.31
C PHE A 255 -23.37 23.47 -11.42
N LYS A 256 -23.00 23.95 -12.61
CA LYS A 256 -23.14 25.35 -13.03
C LYS A 256 -23.67 25.37 -14.45
N ASP A 257 -24.74 26.12 -14.68
CA ASP A 257 -25.42 26.24 -15.97
C ASP A 257 -25.71 24.87 -16.60
N ASN A 258 -26.26 23.95 -15.79
CA ASN A 258 -26.60 22.57 -16.18
C ASN A 258 -25.38 21.68 -16.52
N LYS A 259 -24.15 22.16 -16.30
CA LYS A 259 -22.91 21.41 -16.55
C LYS A 259 -22.27 20.99 -15.23
N MET A 260 -21.89 19.72 -15.14
CA MET A 260 -21.10 19.22 -14.02
C MET A 260 -19.67 19.77 -14.13
N ILE A 261 -19.24 20.53 -13.12
CA ILE A 261 -17.90 21.14 -13.09
C ILE A 261 -16.98 20.47 -12.08
N GLU A 262 -17.53 19.68 -11.17
CA GLU A 262 -16.77 19.04 -10.11
C GLU A 262 -17.46 17.78 -9.57
N LYS A 263 -16.66 16.78 -9.18
CA LYS A 263 -17.03 15.62 -8.39
C LYS A 263 -16.01 15.37 -7.29
N PHE A 264 -16.49 15.11 -6.07
CA PHE A 264 -15.59 14.90 -4.94
C PHE A 264 -16.21 14.04 -3.83
N ILE A 265 -15.35 13.62 -2.89
CA ILE A 265 -15.72 12.92 -1.66
C ILE A 265 -15.14 13.73 -0.49
N PHE A 266 -15.94 14.02 0.53
CA PHE A 266 -15.41 14.63 1.75
C PHE A 266 -14.73 13.59 2.65
N ILE A 267 -13.71 14.03 3.39
CA ILE A 267 -13.16 13.30 4.54
C ILE A 267 -13.45 14.04 5.84
N PRO A 268 -13.54 13.33 6.98
CA PRO A 268 -13.69 13.97 8.27
C PRO A 268 -12.54 14.94 8.61
N ASP A 269 -12.88 16.01 9.31
CA ASP A 269 -11.93 16.96 9.87
C ASP A 269 -10.94 16.25 10.81
N SER A 270 -9.68 16.68 10.76
CA SER A 270 -8.63 16.13 11.61
C SER A 270 -7.69 17.22 12.11
N THR A 271 -7.23 17.05 13.35
CA THR A 271 -6.20 17.89 13.97
C THR A 271 -4.96 17.02 14.22
N ASN A 272 -3.82 17.41 13.64
CA ASN A 272 -2.55 16.65 13.72
C ASN A 272 -2.70 15.18 13.27
N GLY A 273 -3.48 14.94 12.22
CA GLY A 273 -3.72 13.61 11.64
C GLY A 273 -4.64 12.69 12.44
N ILE A 274 -5.36 13.22 13.44
CA ILE A 274 -6.33 12.47 14.24
C ILE A 274 -7.71 13.10 14.02
N PHE A 275 -8.73 12.27 13.77
CA PHE A 275 -10.09 12.78 13.58
C PHE A 275 -10.59 13.55 14.80
N ASP A 276 -11.14 14.73 14.54
CA ASP A 276 -11.76 15.54 15.57
C ASP A 276 -12.95 14.76 16.15
N SER A 277 -13.01 14.66 17.47
CA SER A 277 -14.04 13.86 18.13
C SER A 277 -14.64 14.57 19.33
N PHE A 278 -15.95 14.36 19.51
CA PHE A 278 -16.68 14.77 20.70
C PHE A 278 -17.61 13.63 21.13
N LYS A 279 -17.23 12.96 22.23
CA LYS A 279 -17.91 11.76 22.73
C LYS A 279 -17.96 10.67 21.63
N ASN A 280 -19.15 10.38 21.10
CA ASN A 280 -19.37 9.34 20.09
C ASN A 280 -19.42 9.89 18.66
N ARG A 281 -19.15 11.18 18.45
CA ARG A 281 -19.16 11.82 17.12
C ARG A 281 -17.73 12.14 16.71
N ASN A 282 -17.32 11.66 15.55
CA ASN A 282 -15.97 11.79 15.01
C ASN A 282 -15.94 12.08 13.49
N ARG A 283 -17.08 12.48 12.92
CA ARG A 283 -17.26 12.76 11.48
C ARG A 283 -17.75 14.20 11.30
N PHE A 284 -16.88 15.14 11.62
CA PHE A 284 -17.09 16.57 11.34
C PHE A 284 -16.54 16.87 9.95
N PHE A 285 -17.15 17.82 9.23
CA PHE A 285 -16.80 18.14 7.84
C PHE A 285 -16.77 19.67 7.60
N ASN A 286 -16.47 20.43 8.65
CA ASN A 286 -16.47 21.88 8.63
C ASN A 286 -15.39 22.46 7.71
N ASN A 287 -14.26 21.77 7.56
CA ASN A 287 -13.15 22.25 6.74
C ASN A 287 -13.32 21.91 5.25
N GLU A 288 -14.40 21.22 4.88
CA GLU A 288 -14.74 20.86 3.48
C GLU A 288 -13.58 20.16 2.73
N ILE A 289 -12.75 19.37 3.44
CA ILE A 289 -11.59 18.70 2.86
C ILE A 289 -12.05 17.62 1.88
N LYS A 290 -11.63 17.74 0.62
CA LYS A 290 -11.95 16.79 -0.45
C LYS A 290 -10.87 15.73 -0.57
N LEU A 291 -11.26 14.46 -0.46
CA LEU A 291 -10.38 13.31 -0.60
C LEU A 291 -9.56 13.36 -1.89
N ASN A 292 -10.21 13.61 -3.02
CA ASN A 292 -9.59 13.65 -4.34
C ASN A 292 -8.58 14.79 -4.53
N GLU A 293 -8.62 15.84 -3.69
CA GLU A 293 -7.60 16.89 -3.66
C GLU A 293 -6.42 16.49 -2.76
N LEU A 294 -6.70 15.89 -1.60
CA LEU A 294 -5.68 15.47 -0.62
C LEU A 294 -4.89 14.22 -1.03
N LEU A 295 -5.57 13.24 -1.63
CA LEU A 295 -5.06 11.87 -1.80
C LEU A 295 -3.73 11.77 -2.57
N PRO A 296 -3.46 12.55 -3.64
CA PRO A 296 -2.22 12.42 -4.39
C PRO A 296 -1.00 12.74 -3.55
N GLU A 297 -1.03 13.85 -2.82
CA GLU A 297 0.07 14.26 -1.94
C GLU A 297 0.23 13.26 -0.79
N LEU A 298 -0.88 12.89 -0.14
CA LEU A 298 -0.88 11.96 0.98
C LEU A 298 -0.25 10.60 0.62
N VAL A 299 -0.59 10.05 -0.54
CA VAL A 299 -0.10 8.73 -1.01
C VAL A 299 1.33 8.82 -1.53
N THR A 300 1.66 9.86 -2.31
CA THR A 300 3.01 9.98 -2.89
C THR A 300 4.07 10.34 -1.85
N GLU A 301 3.75 11.19 -0.86
CA GLU A 301 4.66 11.44 0.27
C GLU A 301 4.80 10.21 1.17
N PHE A 302 3.75 9.39 1.31
CA PHE A 302 3.86 8.10 1.99
C PHE A 302 4.88 7.18 1.28
N TRP A 303 4.78 7.00 -0.04
CA TRP A 303 5.72 6.16 -0.79
C TRP A 303 7.13 6.76 -0.83
N LYS A 304 7.27 8.08 -0.88
CA LYS A 304 8.57 8.75 -0.75
C LYS A 304 9.23 8.50 0.60
N LYS A 305 8.47 8.58 1.70
CA LYS A 305 8.96 8.16 3.02
C LYS A 305 9.28 6.66 3.06
N MET A 306 8.49 5.81 2.38
CA MET A 306 8.74 4.37 2.29
C MET A 306 10.09 4.09 1.61
N GLU A 307 10.33 4.72 0.47
CA GLU A 307 11.60 4.65 -0.27
C GLU A 307 12.79 5.06 0.62
N PHE A 308 12.67 6.20 1.31
CA PHE A 308 13.72 6.69 2.21
C PHE A 308 13.95 5.75 3.40
N THR A 309 12.89 5.10 3.89
CA THR A 309 12.98 4.07 4.94
C THR A 309 13.79 2.89 4.45
N ILE A 310 13.49 2.40 3.25
CA ILE A 310 14.18 1.27 2.62
C ILE A 310 15.65 1.60 2.37
N ASP A 311 15.98 2.81 1.95
CA ASP A 311 17.36 3.25 1.81
C ASP A 311 18.13 3.24 3.14
N LYS A 312 17.48 3.56 4.25
CA LYS A 312 18.09 3.48 5.59
C LYS A 312 18.25 2.06 6.12
N LEU A 313 17.57 1.08 5.52
CA LEU A 313 17.72 -0.34 5.86
C LEU A 313 18.85 -1.03 5.09
N LYS A 314 19.43 -0.37 4.09
CA LYS A 314 20.56 -0.87 3.32
C LYS A 314 21.83 -0.83 4.16
#